data_AF-A0A7C4M0V1-F1
#
_entry.id   AF-A0A7C4M0V1-F1
#
_cell.length_a   1.000
_cell.length_b   1.000
_cell.length_c   1.000
_cell.angle_alpha   90.00
_cell.angle_beta   90.00
_cell.angle_gamma   90.00
#
_symmetry.space_group_name_H-M   'P 1'
#
loop_
_entity.id
_entity.type
_entity.pdbx_description
1 polymer ?
#
loop_
_entity_poly.entity_id
_entity_poly.type
_entity_poly.pdbx_seq_one_letter_code
_entity_poly.pdbx_strand_id
1 'polypeptide(L)'
;MEPETLLTGLFIFLARICDVSLGTVRTIITVQGRSVAAFFLAIFEILIWIAVVSTVVQQVRDQPVLALFYAFGFATGNLLGIALERRIALGHIVLRVFTRRAGAEIARRLRAEGQPVTLFRGEGMQGPIDELYIACRRRDLPRWLEAISREDPEAFWVTDMPRDICRFPRPGPAERGGWREVFRRK
;
A
#
# COMPACT_ATOMS: atom_id res chain seq x y z
N MET A 1 26.11 -29.73 12.18
CA MET A 1 26.07 -28.64 11.18
C MET A 1 27.29 -27.80 11.43
N GLU A 2 28.16 -27.67 10.43
CA GLU A 2 29.28 -26.74 10.53
C GLU A 2 28.74 -25.32 10.72
N PRO A 3 29.30 -24.50 11.62
CA PRO A 3 28.83 -23.13 11.88
C PRO A 3 28.87 -22.26 10.61
N GLU A 4 29.76 -22.57 9.66
CA GLU A 4 29.86 -21.91 8.36
C GLU A 4 28.61 -22.10 7.48
N THR A 5 28.01 -23.30 7.52
CA THR A 5 26.75 -23.61 6.79
C THR A 5 25.60 -22.78 7.32
N LEU A 6 25.52 -22.61 8.65
CA LEU A 6 24.46 -21.84 9.28
C LEU A 6 24.58 -20.34 8.98
N LEU A 7 25.80 -19.79 9.03
CA LEU A 7 26.05 -18.40 8.68
C LEU A 7 25.70 -18.12 7.22
N THR A 8 26.12 -19.01 6.32
CA THR A 8 25.83 -18.90 4.88
C THR A 8 24.33 -19.04 4.60
N GLY A 9 23.67 -20.01 5.25
CA GLY A 9 22.22 -20.19 5.18
C GLY A 9 21.44 -18.97 5.66
N LEU A 10 21.86 -18.35 6.77
CA LEU A 10 21.26 -17.12 7.29
C LEU A 10 21.44 -15.94 6.32
N PHE A 11 22.62 -15.81 5.73
CA PHE A 11 22.87 -14.79 4.71
C PHE A 11 21.96 -14.97 3.50
N ILE A 12 21.85 -16.19 2.96
CA ILE A 12 20.94 -16.53 1.86
C ILE A 12 19.49 -16.20 2.23
N PHE A 13 19.06 -16.58 3.43
CA PHE A 13 17.72 -16.32 3.95
C PHE A 13 17.40 -14.81 3.96
N LEU A 14 18.26 -13.99 4.55
CA LEU A 14 18.07 -12.54 4.62
C LEU A 14 18.13 -11.89 3.23
N ALA A 15 19.08 -12.33 2.39
CA ALA A 15 19.20 -11.83 1.02
C ALA A 15 17.94 -12.13 0.19
N ARG A 16 17.34 -13.33 0.32
CA ARG A 16 16.07 -13.66 -0.34
C ARG A 16 14.89 -12.87 0.20
N ILE A 17 14.83 -12.59 1.50
CA ILE A 17 13.80 -11.72 2.05
C ILE A 17 13.88 -10.33 1.43
N CYS A 18 15.08 -9.76 1.36
CA CYS A 18 15.31 -8.45 0.76
C CYS A 18 14.95 -8.45 -0.73
N ASP A 19 15.38 -9.46 -1.49
CA ASP A 19 15.08 -9.58 -2.92
C ASP A 19 13.57 -9.61 -3.21
N VAL A 20 12.83 -10.50 -2.54
CA VAL A 20 11.38 -10.64 -2.75
C VAL A 20 10.61 -9.39 -2.30
N SER A 21 11.05 -8.78 -1.20
CA SER A 21 10.47 -7.51 -0.73
C SER A 21 10.71 -6.38 -1.73
N LEU A 22 11.92 -6.28 -2.29
CA LEU A 22 12.26 -5.30 -3.33
C LEU A 22 11.45 -5.53 -4.61
N GLY A 23 11.27 -6.79 -5.03
CA GLY A 23 10.44 -7.14 -6.18
C GLY A 23 8.97 -6.74 -6.01
N THR A 24 8.46 -6.79 -4.77
CA THR A 24 7.12 -6.30 -4.43
C THR A 24 7.05 -4.78 -4.58
N VAL A 25 8.00 -4.04 -4.01
CA VAL A 25 8.09 -2.58 -4.14
C VAL A 25 8.21 -2.14 -5.60
N ARG A 26 9.06 -2.82 -6.37
CA ARG A 26 9.22 -2.59 -7.80
C ARG A 26 7.89 -2.74 -8.52
N THR A 27 7.16 -3.83 -8.29
CA THR A 27 5.84 -4.07 -8.90
C THR A 27 4.87 -2.93 -8.61
N ILE A 28 4.82 -2.46 -7.36
CA ILE A 28 3.99 -1.31 -6.96
C ILE A 28 4.36 -0.04 -7.74
N ILE A 29 5.66 0.25 -7.87
CA ILE A 29 6.18 1.43 -8.57
C ILE A 29 5.93 1.34 -10.08
N THR A 30 6.04 0.15 -10.67
CA THR A 30 5.74 -0.11 -12.09
C THR A 30 4.26 0.13 -12.39
N VAL A 31 3.35 -0.40 -11.55
CA VAL A 31 1.91 -0.19 -11.70
C VAL A 31 1.53 1.30 -11.56
N GLN A 32 2.31 2.07 -10.79
CA GLN A 32 2.14 3.52 -10.67
C GLN A 32 2.74 4.34 -11.84
N GLY A 33 3.32 3.68 -12.85
CA GLY A 33 3.90 4.37 -14.01
C GLY A 33 5.22 5.09 -13.73
N ARG A 34 5.90 4.80 -12.61
CA ARG A 34 7.20 5.41 -12.24
C ARG A 34 8.37 4.64 -12.84
N SER A 35 8.50 4.68 -14.16
CA SER A 35 9.39 3.80 -14.94
C SER A 35 10.87 3.88 -14.55
N VAL A 36 11.40 5.07 -14.24
CA VAL A 36 12.83 5.25 -13.90
C VAL A 36 13.19 4.56 -12.58
N ALA A 37 12.35 4.73 -11.55
CA ALA A 37 12.58 4.08 -10.26
C ALA A 37 12.44 2.55 -10.37
N ALA A 38 11.47 2.07 -11.15
CA ALA A 38 11.29 0.64 -11.40
C ALA A 38 12.51 0.03 -12.12
N PHE A 39 13.11 0.75 -13.07
CA PHE A 39 14.30 0.31 -13.81
C PHE A 39 15.50 0.08 -12.89
N PHE A 40 15.85 1.06 -12.04
CA PHE A 40 16.98 0.91 -11.13
C PHE A 40 16.72 -0.21 -10.10
N LEU A 41 15.51 -0.30 -9.56
CA LEU A 41 15.15 -1.39 -8.64
C LEU A 41 15.29 -2.76 -9.30
N ALA A 42 14.90 -2.91 -10.57
CA ALA A 42 15.07 -4.16 -11.30
C ALA A 42 16.54 -4.57 -11.44
N ILE A 43 17.45 -3.61 -11.68
CA ILE A 43 18.89 -3.87 -11.76
C ILE A 43 19.43 -4.34 -10.40
N PHE A 44 19.09 -3.65 -9.31
CA PHE A 44 19.57 -4.06 -7.98
C PHE A 44 19.02 -5.43 -7.57
N GLU A 45 17.74 -5.69 -7.84
CA GLU A 45 17.10 -6.98 -7.56
C GLU A 45 17.78 -8.12 -8.32
N ILE A 46 18.02 -7.98 -9.64
CA ILE A 46 18.64 -9.07 -10.40
C ILE A 46 20.09 -9.34 -9.96
N LEU A 47 20.83 -8.33 -9.52
CA LEU A 47 22.19 -8.53 -8.97
C LEU A 47 22.18 -9.35 -7.67
N ILE A 48 21.22 -9.06 -6.78
CA ILE A 48 21.03 -9.83 -5.54
C ILE A 48 20.63 -11.28 -5.87
N TRP A 49 19.68 -11.45 -6.80
CA TRP A 49 19.23 -12.77 -7.23
C TRP A 49 20.38 -13.62 -7.77
N ILE A 50 21.19 -13.08 -8.70
CA ILE A 50 22.34 -13.79 -9.27
C ILE A 50 23.34 -14.19 -8.19
N ALA A 51 23.67 -13.28 -7.27
CA ALA A 51 24.60 -13.56 -6.18
C ALA A 51 24.12 -14.74 -5.33
N VAL A 52 22.87 -14.72 -4.88
CA VAL A 52 22.31 -15.77 -4.02
C VAL A 52 22.21 -17.11 -4.75
N VAL A 53 21.69 -17.12 -5.99
CA VAL A 53 21.53 -18.35 -6.76
C VAL A 53 22.88 -19.00 -7.06
N SER A 54 23.90 -18.20 -7.37
CA SER A 54 25.24 -18.74 -7.61
C SER A 54 25.81 -19.50 -6.41
N THR A 55 25.63 -18.96 -5.20
CA THR A 55 26.07 -19.59 -3.95
C THR A 55 25.27 -20.86 -3.65
N VAL A 56 23.94 -20.81 -3.78
CA VAL A 56 23.07 -21.95 -3.50
C VAL A 56 23.36 -23.10 -4.46
N VAL A 57 23.41 -22.84 -5.77
CA VAL A 57 23.61 -23.90 -6.77
C VAL A 57 24.96 -24.60 -6.59
N GLN A 58 26.02 -23.88 -6.21
CA GLN A 58 27.33 -24.47 -5.97
C GLN A 58 27.38 -25.33 -4.71
N GLN A 59 26.69 -24.93 -3.63
CA GLN A 59 26.82 -25.57 -2.32
C GLN A 59 25.66 -26.52 -1.96
N VAL A 60 24.53 -26.47 -2.69
CA VAL A 60 23.33 -27.26 -2.38
C VAL A 60 23.55 -28.76 -2.49
N ARG A 61 24.47 -29.20 -3.38
CA ARG A 61 24.79 -30.63 -3.56
C ARG A 61 25.38 -31.24 -2.28
N ASP A 62 26.23 -30.47 -1.60
CA ASP A 62 26.90 -30.92 -0.37
C ASP A 62 26.08 -30.57 0.87
N GLN A 63 25.26 -29.52 0.81
CA GLN A 63 24.49 -28.99 1.94
C GLN A 63 23.03 -28.69 1.54
N PRO A 64 22.16 -29.70 1.47
CA PRO A 64 20.76 -29.53 1.05
C PRO A 64 19.95 -28.61 1.97
N VAL A 65 20.42 -28.37 3.20
CA VAL A 65 19.82 -27.45 4.16
C VAL A 65 19.82 -26.01 3.63
N LEU A 66 20.79 -25.62 2.80
CA LEU A 66 20.81 -24.28 2.18
C LEU A 66 19.57 -24.05 1.28
N ALA A 67 19.03 -25.10 0.67
CA ALA A 67 17.77 -25.02 -0.08
C ALA A 67 16.57 -24.73 0.83
N LEU A 68 16.56 -25.25 2.06
CA LEU A 68 15.53 -24.91 3.04
C LEU A 68 15.61 -23.44 3.43
N PHE A 69 16.80 -22.91 3.74
CA PHE A 69 16.98 -21.48 4.02
C PHE A 69 16.54 -20.61 2.85
N TYR A 70 16.86 -21.01 1.61
CA TYR A 70 16.40 -20.31 0.41
C TYR A 70 14.86 -20.31 0.29
N ALA A 71 14.22 -21.47 0.46
CA ALA A 71 12.76 -21.61 0.38
C ALA A 71 12.05 -20.82 1.49
N PHE A 72 12.53 -20.89 2.73
CA PHE A 72 12.00 -20.12 3.85
C PHE A 72 12.21 -18.62 3.65
N GLY A 73 13.37 -18.21 3.12
CA GLY A 73 13.65 -16.81 2.82
C GLY A 73 12.69 -16.27 1.77
N PHE A 74 12.41 -17.05 0.72
CA PHE A 74 11.42 -16.70 -0.30
C PHE A 74 9.98 -16.60 0.28
N ALA A 75 9.55 -17.59 1.07
CA ALA A 75 8.21 -17.58 1.68
C ALA A 75 8.04 -16.40 2.66
N THR A 76 9.03 -16.16 3.52
CA THR A 76 9.03 -15.06 4.49
C THR A 76 9.10 -13.70 3.78
N GLY A 77 9.90 -13.61 2.71
CA GLY A 77 9.99 -12.42 1.88
C GLY A 77 8.65 -12.03 1.26
N ASN A 78 7.82 -13.00 0.85
CA ASN A 78 6.46 -12.71 0.35
C ASN A 78 5.54 -12.16 1.44
N LEU A 79 5.57 -12.74 2.65
CA LEU A 79 4.81 -12.23 3.79
C LEU A 79 5.20 -10.78 4.12
N LEU A 80 6.51 -10.50 4.14
CA LEU A 80 7.06 -9.15 4.32
C LEU A 80 6.68 -8.22 3.17
N GLY A 81 6.71 -8.69 1.92
CA GLY A 81 6.25 -7.95 0.74
C GLY A 81 4.80 -7.52 0.86
N ILE A 82 3.90 -8.43 1.24
CA ILE A 82 2.48 -8.12 1.49
C ILE A 82 2.32 -7.10 2.63
N ALA A 83 3.07 -7.27 3.73
CA ALA A 83 3.06 -6.32 4.84
C ALA A 83 3.56 -4.93 4.40
N LEU A 84 4.60 -4.89 3.57
CA LEU A 84 5.17 -3.67 3.02
C LEU A 84 4.20 -2.98 2.06
N GLU A 85 3.55 -3.72 1.16
CA GLU A 85 2.48 -3.20 0.29
C GLU A 85 1.37 -2.54 1.12
N ARG A 86 0.89 -3.23 2.17
CA ARG A 86 -0.14 -2.70 3.08
C ARG A 86 0.32 -1.44 3.79
N ARG A 87 1.57 -1.38 4.24
CA ARG A 87 2.14 -0.21 4.95
C ARG A 87 2.34 0.99 4.03
N ILE A 88 2.78 0.72 2.80
CA ILE A 88 3.03 1.73 1.78
C ILE A 88 1.70 2.42 1.43
N ALA A 89 0.58 1.68 1.40
CA ALA A 89 -0.78 2.21 1.18
C ALA A 89 -0.84 3.28 0.08
N LEU A 90 0.00 3.12 -0.95
CA LEU A 90 0.15 4.07 -2.03
C LEU A 90 -0.95 3.85 -3.05
N GLY A 91 -1.33 4.94 -3.70
CA GLY A 91 -2.37 4.96 -4.71
C GLY A 91 -3.62 5.68 -4.24
N HIS A 92 -4.59 5.68 -5.15
CA HIS A 92 -5.88 6.34 -4.99
C HIS A 92 -6.97 5.29 -4.95
N ILE A 93 -8.04 5.62 -4.23
CA ILE A 93 -9.21 4.77 -4.11
C ILE A 93 -10.44 5.65 -4.24
N VAL A 94 -11.48 5.12 -4.88
CA VAL A 94 -12.79 5.72 -4.89
C VAL A 94 -13.59 5.04 -3.78
N LEU A 95 -13.97 5.82 -2.77
CA LEU A 95 -14.85 5.41 -1.71
C LEU A 95 -16.26 5.89 -2.06
N ARG A 96 -17.19 4.94 -2.15
CA ARG A 96 -18.61 5.19 -2.37
C ARG A 96 -19.34 4.87 -1.08
N VAL A 97 -19.94 5.86 -0.45
CA VAL A 97 -20.66 5.70 0.82
C VAL A 97 -22.14 5.93 0.60
N PHE A 98 -22.96 5.05 1.14
CA PHE A 98 -24.40 5.09 1.02
C PHE A 98 -25.02 5.30 2.41
N THR A 99 -25.76 6.38 2.57
CA THR A 99 -26.38 6.80 3.84
C THR A 99 -27.81 7.27 3.60
N ARG A 100 -28.70 7.06 4.57
CA ARG A 100 -30.11 7.48 4.48
C ARG A 100 -30.43 8.73 5.29
N ARG A 101 -29.52 9.13 6.20
CA ARG A 101 -29.80 10.15 7.22
C ARG A 101 -28.83 11.30 7.20
N ALA A 102 -27.55 11.06 6.90
CA ALA A 102 -26.48 12.02 7.17
C ALA A 102 -25.69 12.46 5.93
N GLY A 103 -26.18 12.22 4.71
CA GLY A 103 -25.41 12.45 3.49
C GLY A 103 -24.90 13.89 3.32
N ALA A 104 -25.76 14.88 3.59
CA ALA A 104 -25.38 16.29 3.54
C ALA A 104 -24.40 16.72 4.65
N GLU A 105 -24.50 16.14 5.85
CA GLU A 105 -23.64 16.46 6.99
C GLU A 105 -22.24 15.88 6.79
N ILE A 106 -22.16 14.60 6.44
CA ILE A 106 -20.92 13.88 6.13
C ILE A 106 -20.18 14.61 4.99
N ALA A 107 -20.90 14.98 3.92
CA ALA A 107 -20.31 15.71 2.80
C ALA A 107 -19.79 17.10 3.20
N ARG A 108 -20.49 17.81 4.10
CA ARG A 108 -20.06 19.14 4.58
C ARG A 108 -18.79 19.02 5.42
N ARG A 109 -18.72 18.03 6.31
CA ARG A 109 -17.55 17.81 7.16
C ARG A 109 -16.33 17.39 6.36
N LEU A 110 -16.46 16.43 5.45
CA LEU A 110 -15.37 16.00 4.57
C LEU A 110 -14.81 17.18 3.77
N ARG A 111 -15.68 18.04 3.23
CA ARG A 111 -15.26 19.27 2.52
C ARG A 111 -14.56 20.26 3.44
N ALA A 112 -15.00 20.41 4.70
CA ALA A 112 -14.36 21.27 5.69
C ALA A 112 -12.95 20.76 6.06
N GLU A 113 -12.75 19.44 6.10
CA GLU A 113 -11.44 18.81 6.26
C GLU A 113 -10.60 18.81 4.97
N GLY A 114 -11.09 19.48 3.92
CA GLY A 114 -10.40 19.67 2.65
C GLY A 114 -10.60 18.53 1.65
N GLN A 115 -11.30 17.45 2.00
CA GLN A 115 -11.52 16.32 1.10
C GLN A 115 -12.68 16.59 0.13
N PRO A 116 -12.45 16.53 -1.20
CA PRO A 116 -13.51 16.69 -2.19
C PRO A 116 -14.48 15.50 -2.14
N VAL A 117 -15.78 15.82 -2.16
CA VAL A 117 -16.89 14.86 -2.12
C VAL A 117 -18.00 15.33 -3.05
N THR A 118 -18.47 14.42 -3.90
CA THR A 118 -19.67 14.61 -4.71
C THR A 118 -20.83 13.88 -4.05
N LEU A 119 -21.96 14.55 -3.89
CA LEU A 119 -23.18 13.97 -3.31
C LEU A 119 -24.16 13.68 -4.45
N PHE A 120 -24.59 12.42 -4.55
CA PHE A 120 -25.64 11.97 -5.46
C PHE A 120 -26.86 11.60 -4.64
N ARG A 121 -28.04 11.99 -5.10
CA ARG A 121 -29.33 11.55 -4.53
C ARG A 121 -29.86 10.42 -5.39
N GLY A 122 -30.19 9.30 -4.76
CA GLY A 122 -30.73 8.12 -5.42
C GLY A 122 -31.87 7.49 -4.64
N GLU A 123 -32.35 6.37 -5.15
CA GLU A 123 -33.39 5.55 -4.52
C GLU A 123 -32.84 4.13 -4.33
N GLY A 124 -32.90 3.63 -3.10
CA GLY A 124 -32.56 2.27 -2.74
C GLY A 124 -33.82 1.43 -2.51
N MET A 125 -33.63 0.16 -2.14
CA MET A 125 -34.75 -0.77 -1.89
C MET A 125 -35.74 -0.29 -0.81
N GLN A 126 -35.29 0.54 0.13
CA GLN A 126 -36.08 1.01 1.27
C GLN A 126 -36.38 2.52 1.19
N GLY A 127 -36.31 3.10 -0.02
CA GLY A 127 -36.59 4.52 -0.27
C GLY A 127 -35.34 5.35 -0.56
N PRO A 128 -35.39 6.68 -0.35
CA PRO A 128 -34.33 7.59 -0.78
C PRO A 128 -33.01 7.33 -0.05
N ILE A 129 -31.90 7.40 -0.79
CA ILE A 129 -30.55 7.20 -0.28
C ILE A 129 -29.59 8.21 -0.90
N ASP A 130 -28.66 8.72 -0.10
CA ASP A 130 -27.58 9.58 -0.56
C ASP A 130 -26.33 8.73 -0.81
N GLU A 131 -25.73 8.87 -1.99
CA GLU A 131 -24.42 8.31 -2.33
C GLU A 131 -23.36 9.42 -2.30
N LEU A 132 -22.34 9.25 -1.47
CA LEU A 132 -21.15 10.10 -1.44
C LEU A 132 -20.05 9.44 -2.25
N TYR A 133 -19.59 10.13 -3.28
CA TYR A 133 -18.49 9.72 -4.12
C TYR A 133 -17.22 10.47 -3.74
N ILE A 134 -16.24 9.74 -3.20
CA ILE A 134 -15.05 10.30 -2.58
C ILE A 134 -13.81 9.70 -3.23
N ALA A 135 -13.11 10.48 -4.05
CA ALA A 135 -11.79 10.11 -4.54
C ALA A 135 -10.74 10.51 -3.49
N CYS A 136 -10.20 9.54 -2.75
CA CYS A 136 -9.21 9.77 -1.69
C CYS A 136 -7.91 8.98 -1.92
N ARG A 137 -6.89 9.25 -1.11
CA ARG A 137 -5.69 8.39 -1.09
C ARG A 137 -5.98 7.17 -0.24
N ARG A 138 -5.44 6.01 -0.63
CA ARG A 138 -5.65 4.75 0.10
C ARG A 138 -5.22 4.83 1.57
N ARG A 139 -4.15 5.58 1.87
CA ARG A 139 -3.70 5.83 3.26
C ARG A 139 -4.66 6.65 4.12
N ASP A 140 -5.50 7.49 3.51
CA ASP A 140 -6.43 8.37 4.23
C ASP A 140 -7.79 7.67 4.44
N LEU A 141 -8.02 6.53 3.79
CA LEU A 141 -9.26 5.74 3.88
C LEU A 141 -9.68 5.41 5.32
N PRO A 142 -8.81 4.92 6.24
CA PRO A 142 -9.23 4.58 7.59
C PRO A 142 -9.80 5.77 8.36
N ARG A 143 -9.20 6.96 8.17
CA ARG A 143 -9.68 8.22 8.77
C ARG A 143 -11.08 8.56 8.28
N TRP A 144 -11.32 8.46 6.97
CA TRP A 144 -12.62 8.78 6.39
C TRP A 144 -13.70 7.81 6.84
N LEU A 145 -13.38 6.50 6.87
CA LEU A 145 -14.30 5.49 7.37
C LEU A 145 -14.67 5.73 8.84
N GLU A 146 -13.70 6.14 9.67
CA GLU A 146 -13.97 6.46 11.06
C GLU A 146 -14.87 7.71 11.21
N ALA A 147 -14.62 8.75 10.43
CA ALA A 147 -15.46 9.96 10.42
C ALA A 147 -16.90 9.66 10.00
N ILE A 148 -17.07 8.86 8.94
CA ILE A 148 -18.38 8.43 8.41
C ILE A 148 -19.13 7.56 9.43
N SER A 149 -18.45 6.56 10.00
CA SER A 149 -19.07 5.61 10.95
C SER A 149 -19.52 6.29 12.25
N ARG A 150 -18.87 7.40 12.64
CA ARG A 150 -19.29 8.20 13.80
C ARG A 150 -20.58 8.99 13.54
N GLU A 151 -20.84 9.38 12.29
CA GLU A 151 -22.02 10.17 11.92
C GLU A 151 -23.21 9.29 11.56
N ASP A 152 -22.96 8.19 10.86
CA ASP A 152 -23.98 7.21 10.52
C ASP A 152 -23.45 5.78 10.66
N PRO A 153 -23.73 5.11 11.79
CA PRO A 153 -23.37 3.71 12.01
C PRO A 153 -24.07 2.72 11.06
N GLU A 154 -25.18 3.12 10.44
CA GLU A 154 -25.94 2.29 9.49
C GLU A 154 -25.47 2.50 8.03
N ALA A 155 -24.53 3.42 7.79
CA ALA A 155 -23.98 3.65 6.47
C ALA A 155 -23.13 2.45 6.01
N PHE A 156 -23.27 2.09 4.74
CA PHE A 156 -22.43 1.08 4.11
C PHE A 156 -21.57 1.72 3.02
N TRP A 157 -20.43 1.12 2.72
CA TRP A 157 -19.50 1.66 1.74
C TRP A 157 -18.92 0.59 0.83
N VAL A 158 -18.54 1.03 -0.37
CA VAL A 158 -17.84 0.24 -1.38
C VAL A 158 -16.57 0.97 -1.78
N THR A 159 -15.50 0.20 -1.97
CA THR A 159 -14.21 0.74 -2.38
C THR A 159 -13.85 0.24 -3.78
N ASP A 160 -13.70 1.17 -4.72
CA ASP A 160 -13.28 0.90 -6.09
C ASP A 160 -11.84 1.36 -6.30
N MET A 161 -11.03 0.56 -7.01
CA MET A 161 -9.66 0.93 -7.39
C MET A 161 -9.64 1.54 -8.79
N PRO A 162 -9.50 2.87 -8.93
CA PRO A 162 -9.37 3.50 -10.23
C PRO A 162 -8.01 3.15 -10.86
N ARG A 163 -7.99 2.81 -12.16
CA ARG A 163 -6.74 2.56 -12.90
C ARG A 163 -5.98 3.84 -13.21
N ASP A 164 -6.69 4.86 -13.68
CA ASP A 164 -6.12 6.15 -14.06
C ASP A 164 -6.93 7.31 -13.47
N ILE A 165 -6.24 8.34 -12.99
CA ILE A 165 -6.84 9.60 -12.54
C ILE A 165 -6.05 10.74 -13.18
N CYS A 166 -6.64 11.40 -14.18
CA CYS A 166 -5.99 12.51 -14.89
C CYS A 166 -5.66 13.70 -13.97
N ARG A 167 -6.53 14.02 -13.01
CA ARG A 167 -6.31 15.05 -12.00
C ARG A 167 -6.95 14.64 -10.69
N PHE A 168 -6.12 14.42 -9.67
CA PHE A 168 -6.62 14.21 -8.32
C PHE A 168 -6.89 15.58 -7.69
N PRO A 169 -8.15 15.92 -7.35
CA PRO A 169 -8.43 17.11 -6.57
C PRO A 169 -7.75 16.92 -5.21
N ARG A 170 -6.68 17.69 -4.99
CA ARG A 170 -5.87 17.58 -3.77
C ARG A 170 -6.73 18.02 -2.60
N PRO A 171 -6.69 17.31 -1.46
CA PRO A 171 -7.30 17.84 -0.27
C PRO A 171 -6.69 19.23 0.01
N GLY A 172 -7.55 20.17 0.41
CA GLY A 172 -7.15 21.54 0.76
C GLY A 172 -6.06 21.56 1.84
N PRO A 173 -5.48 22.73 2.17
CA PRO A 173 -4.28 22.84 3.03
C PRO A 173 -4.44 22.36 4.49
N ALA A 174 -5.58 21.80 4.88
CA ALA A 174 -5.76 21.21 6.20
C ALA A 174 -4.87 19.97 6.29
N GLU A 175 -3.86 20.04 7.16
CA GLU A 175 -2.81 19.04 7.42
C GLU A 175 -1.60 19.04 6.49
N ARG A 176 -0.84 20.14 6.55
CA ARG A 176 0.62 20.03 6.62
C ARG A 176 1.11 20.06 8.07
N GLY A 177 0.68 19.10 8.89
CA GLY A 177 1.37 18.77 10.14
C GLY A 177 2.69 18.03 9.89
N GLY A 178 3.49 18.50 8.94
CA GLY A 178 4.74 17.89 8.53
C GLY A 178 5.89 18.83 8.83
N TRP A 179 6.82 18.38 9.67
CA TRP A 179 8.23 18.76 9.96
C TRP A 179 8.87 20.02 9.30
N ARG A 180 8.38 20.46 8.15
CA ARG A 180 8.69 21.73 7.47
C ARG A 180 8.19 22.99 8.19
N GLU A 181 7.22 22.92 9.10
CA GLU A 181 6.84 24.09 9.93
C GLU A 181 7.82 24.36 11.07
N VAL A 182 8.48 23.32 11.58
CA VAL A 182 9.49 23.45 12.66
C VAL A 182 10.72 24.23 12.16
N PHE A 183 11.06 24.14 10.88
CA PHE A 183 12.20 24.84 10.30
C PHE A 183 11.92 26.28 9.85
N ARG A 184 10.69 26.78 9.98
CA ARG A 184 10.33 28.16 9.59
C ARG A 184 10.10 29.11 10.77
N ARG A 185 10.29 28.63 12.00
CA ARG A 185 10.46 29.45 13.21
C ARG A 185 11.92 29.42 13.66
N LYS A 186 12.79 30.09 12.92
CA LYS A 186 14.08 30.60 13.40
C LYS A 186 14.44 31.83 12.59
#